data_AF-A0A1V5BMA2-F1
#
_entry.id   AF-A0A1V5BMA2-F1
#
_cell.length_a   1.000
_cell.length_b   1.000
_cell.length_c   1.000
_cell.angle_alpha   90.00
_cell.angle_beta   90.00
_cell.angle_gamma   90.00
#
_symmetry.space_group_name_H-M   'P 1'
#
loop_
_entity.id
_entity.type
_entity.pdbx_description
1 polymer ?
#
loop_
_entity_poly.entity_id
_entity_poly.type
_entity_poly.pdbx_seq_one_letter_code
_entity_poly.pdbx_strand_id
1 'polypeptide(L)'
;MKVRHNRFYITNVSNGATEPLAIYTSEDAYRTRDALFFLWDKDDRVWVYSGDVGTFFWERINDNYWEKHVRSENKDVAVPDLLKKLRPKFFDK
;
A
#
# COMPACT_ATOMS: atom_id res chain seq x y z
N MET A 1 17.92 0.13 -20.57
CA MET A 1 17.86 0.17 -19.09
C MET A 1 16.81 -0.84 -18.64
N LYS A 2 17.16 -1.84 -17.80
CA LYS A 2 16.22 -2.90 -17.37
C LYS A 2 15.37 -2.38 -16.21
N VAL A 3 14.05 -2.30 -16.40
CA VAL A 3 13.10 -1.87 -15.35
C VAL A 3 12.98 -2.99 -14.31
N ARG A 4 13.21 -2.65 -13.04
CA ARG A 4 13.01 -3.57 -11.91
C ARG A 4 11.58 -3.40 -11.40
N HIS A 5 10.98 -4.50 -11.00
CA HIS A 5 9.68 -4.50 -10.33
C HIS A 5 9.84 -5.09 -8.94
N ASN A 6 9.15 -4.51 -7.96
CA ASN A 6 9.15 -4.99 -6.58
C ASN A 6 7.82 -5.65 -6.25
N ARG A 7 7.90 -6.71 -5.43
CA ARG A 7 6.78 -7.22 -4.63
C ARG A 7 7.01 -6.81 -3.18
N PHE A 8 5.93 -6.72 -2.42
CA PHE A 8 5.99 -6.42 -1.00
C PHE A 8 5.17 -7.44 -0.21
N TYR A 9 5.58 -7.60 1.05
CA TYR A 9 4.94 -8.47 2.02
C TYR A 9 4.64 -7.62 3.26
N ILE A 10 3.45 -7.77 3.82
CA ILE A 10 3.12 -7.22 5.13
C ILE A 10 3.26 -8.36 6.12
N THR A 11 4.05 -8.15 7.17
CA THR A 11 4.30 -9.15 8.21
C THR A 11 3.84 -8.62 9.56
N ASN A 12 3.27 -9.51 10.38
CA ASN A 12 2.97 -9.18 11.76
C ASN A 12 4.17 -9.55 12.64
N VAL A 13 4.85 -8.53 13.17
CA VAL A 13 6.03 -8.69 14.04
C VAL A 13 5.68 -8.90 15.53
N SER A 14 4.40 -8.71 15.91
CA SER A 14 3.95 -8.77 17.31
C SER A 14 3.59 -10.17 17.81
N ASN A 15 3.53 -11.17 16.91
CA ASN A 15 3.09 -12.53 17.25
C ASN A 15 4.07 -13.36 18.11
N GLY A 16 5.20 -12.80 18.54
CA GLY A 16 6.20 -13.52 19.36
C GLY A 16 6.86 -14.71 18.64
N ALA A 17 6.55 -14.93 17.37
CA ALA A 17 7.19 -15.92 16.52
C ALA A 17 8.62 -15.47 16.17
N THR A 18 9.56 -16.41 16.17
CA THR A 18 10.96 -16.17 15.80
C THR A 18 11.10 -15.76 14.32
N GLU A 19 10.13 -16.14 13.49
CA GLU A 19 10.05 -15.83 12.07
C GLU A 19 8.83 -14.91 11.84
N PRO A 20 8.98 -13.77 11.15
CA PRO A 20 7.86 -12.90 10.82
C PRO A 20 6.90 -13.61 9.85
N LEU A 21 5.66 -13.85 10.29
CA LEU A 21 4.61 -14.43 9.44
C LEU A 21 4.06 -13.32 8.53
N ALA A 22 4.13 -13.53 7.21
CA ALA A 22 3.48 -12.67 6.24
C ALA A 22 1.96 -12.83 6.36
N ILE A 23 1.28 -11.76 6.73
CA ILE A 23 -0.20 -11.68 6.78
C ILE A 23 -0.79 -11.22 5.44
N TYR A 24 0.04 -10.65 4.57
CA TYR A 24 -0.33 -10.33 3.20
C TYR A 24 0.90 -10.37 2.30
N THR A 25 0.71 -10.88 1.09
CA THR A 25 1.70 -10.82 0.01
C THR A 25 1.05 -10.16 -1.19
N SER A 26 1.69 -9.15 -1.75
CA SER A 26 1.19 -8.56 -2.99
C SER A 26 1.51 -9.47 -4.18
N GLU A 27 0.46 -9.82 -4.92
CA GLU A 27 0.58 -10.49 -6.22
C GLU A 27 1.04 -9.50 -7.30
N ASP A 28 0.79 -8.20 -7.09
CA ASP A 28 1.15 -7.13 -8.00
C ASP A 28 2.65 -6.80 -7.95
N ALA A 29 3.17 -6.34 -9.09
CA ALA A 29 4.56 -5.91 -9.23
C ALA A 29 4.62 -4.43 -9.64
N TYR A 30 5.39 -3.63 -8.89
CA TYR A 30 5.44 -2.18 -9.07
C TYR A 30 6.80 -1.73 -9.61
N ARG A 31 6.82 -0.80 -10.56
CA ARG A 31 8.07 -0.29 -11.12
C ARG A 31 8.86 0.50 -10.08
N THR A 32 10.14 0.17 -9.95
CA THR A 32 11.02 0.85 -8.97
C THR A 32 11.55 2.20 -9.45
N ARG A 33 11.38 2.55 -10.73
CA ARG A 33 11.91 3.81 -11.29
C ARG A 33 11.11 5.03 -10.81
N ASP A 34 9.84 4.81 -10.49
CA ASP A 34 8.93 5.85 -10.01
C ASP A 34 8.82 5.81 -8.48
N ALA A 35 8.25 6.87 -7.91
CA ALA A 35 8.00 6.90 -6.47
C ALA A 35 7.04 5.78 -6.08
N LEU A 36 7.50 4.88 -5.21
CA LEU A 36 6.74 3.78 -4.65
C LEU A 36 6.71 3.92 -3.13
N PHE A 37 5.51 4.06 -2.55
CA PHE A 37 5.32 4.18 -1.11
C PHE A 37 4.36 3.11 -0.60
N PHE A 38 4.70 2.54 0.55
CA PHE A 38 3.87 1.62 1.33
C PHE A 38 3.58 2.27 2.68
N LEU A 39 2.31 2.52 2.99
CA LEU A 39 1.91 3.21 4.22
C LEU A 39 0.79 2.44 4.90
N TRP A 40 1.02 2.02 6.13
CA TRP A 40 -0.03 1.45 6.97
C TRP A 40 -0.71 2.58 7.73
N ASP A 41 -2.02 2.70 7.61
CA ASP A 41 -2.80 3.69 8.35
C ASP A 41 -3.37 3.13 9.66
N LYS A 42 -4.06 4.01 10.40
CA LYS A 42 -4.65 3.69 11.70
C LYS A 42 -5.92 2.81 11.62
N ASP A 43 -6.51 2.67 10.44
CA ASP A 43 -7.75 1.94 10.21
C ASP A 43 -7.46 0.53 9.64
N ASP A 44 -6.24 0.03 9.87
CA ASP A 44 -5.72 -1.25 9.38
C ASP A 44 -5.73 -1.39 7.85
N ARG A 45 -5.45 -0.29 7.14
CA ARG A 45 -5.29 -0.29 5.68
C ARG A 45 -3.86 -0.08 5.27
N VAL A 46 -3.44 -0.78 4.22
CA VAL A 46 -2.14 -0.57 3.60
C VAL A 46 -2.29 0.13 2.26
N TRP A 47 -1.79 1.35 2.21
CA TRP A 47 -1.75 2.20 1.04
C TRP A 47 -0.52 1.91 0.21
N VAL A 48 -0.74 1.74 -1.09
CA VAL A 48 0.32 1.67 -2.09
C VAL A 48 0.15 2.82 -3.05
N TYR A 49 1.16 3.66 -3.09
CA TYR A 49 1.28 4.67 -4.13
C TYR A 49 2.36 4.24 -5.10
N SER A 50 2.00 4.16 -6.38
CA SER A 50 2.94 3.95 -7.47
C SER A 50 2.78 5.07 -8.49
N GLY A 51 3.87 5.77 -8.82
CA GLY A 51 3.81 6.90 -9.75
C GLY A 51 3.31 6.56 -11.17
N ASP A 52 3.37 5.29 -11.56
CA ASP A 52 2.97 4.76 -12.87
C ASP A 52 1.56 4.17 -12.91
N VAL A 53 1.16 3.40 -11.90
CA VAL A 53 -0.16 2.72 -11.86
C VAL A 53 -1.21 3.43 -10.99
N GLY A 54 -0.81 4.36 -10.13
CA GLY A 54 -1.73 5.16 -9.31
C GLY A 54 -1.71 4.81 -7.82
N THR A 55 -2.79 5.11 -7.13
CA THR A 55 -2.93 4.91 -5.68
C THR A 55 -3.97 3.84 -5.40
N PHE A 56 -3.59 2.89 -4.56
CA PHE A 56 -4.41 1.76 -4.12
C PHE A 56 -4.34 1.66 -2.61
N PHE A 57 -5.32 1.01 -2.02
CA PHE A 57 -5.22 0.57 -0.63
C PHE A 57 -5.80 -0.82 -0.47
N TRP A 58 -5.25 -1.58 0.47
CA TRP A 58 -5.77 -2.85 0.89
C TRP A 58 -6.42 -2.67 2.25
N GLU A 59 -7.67 -3.07 2.37
CA GLU A 59 -8.40 -3.10 3.63
C GLU A 59 -8.45 -4.53 4.15
N ARG A 60 -8.15 -4.70 5.43
CA ARG A 60 -8.20 -6.01 6.06
C ARG A 60 -9.64 -6.38 6.37
N ILE A 61 -10.13 -7.44 5.75
CA ILE A 61 -11.45 -8.00 6.05
C ILE A 61 -11.35 -9.03 7.18
N ASN A 62 -10.26 -9.81 7.21
CA ASN A 62 -9.89 -10.71 8.31
C ASN A 62 -8.38 -11.05 8.25
N ASP A 63 -7.91 -11.92 9.13
CA ASP A 63 -6.48 -12.29 9.26
C ASP A 63 -5.83 -12.80 7.97
N ASN A 64 -6.61 -13.41 7.07
CA ASN A 64 -6.10 -14.04 5.86
C ASN A 64 -6.62 -13.39 4.58
N TYR A 65 -7.49 -12.37 4.68
CA TYR A 65 -8.14 -11.77 3.53
C TYR A 65 -8.08 -10.26 3.57
N TRP A 66 -7.49 -9.71 2.52
CA TRP A 66 -7.36 -8.28 2.27
C TRP A 66 -8.01 -7.96 0.94
N GLU A 67 -8.86 -6.95 0.93
CA GLU A 67 -9.54 -6.49 -0.27
C GLU A 67 -8.79 -5.30 -0.87
N LYS A 68 -8.55 -5.34 -2.18
CA LYS A 68 -7.86 -4.26 -2.91
C LYS A 68 -8.87 -3.24 -3.41
N HIS A 69 -8.59 -1.97 -3.16
CA HIS A 69 -9.41 -0.86 -3.64
C HIS A 69 -8.57 0.13 -4.46
N VAL A 70 -9.15 0.61 -5.56
CA VAL A 70 -8.58 1.71 -6.33
C VAL A 70 -9.02 3.03 -5.70
N ARG A 71 -8.07 3.90 -5.35
CA ARG A 71 -8.38 5.15 -4.65
C ARG A 71 -9.31 6.06 -5.47
N SER A 72 -9.17 6.12 -6.79
CA SER A 72 -9.99 6.98 -7.65
C SER A 72 -11.49 6.64 -7.62
N GLU A 73 -11.83 5.38 -7.31
CA GLU A 73 -13.20 4.87 -7.22
C GLU A 73 -13.77 4.99 -5.80
N ASN A 74 -12.90 5.13 -4.80
CA ASN A 74 -13.25 5.11 -3.38
C ASN A 74 -12.95 6.47 -2.73
N LYS A 75 -13.44 7.57 -3.29
CA LYS A 75 -13.05 8.96 -2.94
C LYS A 75 -13.35 9.37 -1.49
N ASP A 76 -14.31 8.72 -0.86
CA ASP A 76 -14.72 9.01 0.52
C ASP A 76 -13.72 8.51 1.57
N VAL A 77 -12.82 7.60 1.19
CA VAL A 77 -11.78 7.08 2.10
C VAL A 77 -10.72 8.14 2.35
N ALA A 78 -10.45 8.47 3.62
CA ALA A 78 -9.44 9.45 3.95
C ALA A 78 -8.04 8.95 3.59
N VAL A 79 -7.28 9.75 2.83
CA VAL A 79 -5.90 9.44 2.48
C VAL A 79 -4.97 9.80 3.64
N PRO A 80 -3.95 8.98 3.97
CA PRO A 80 -2.98 9.30 5.01
C PRO A 80 -2.31 10.66 4.77
N ASP A 81 -2.21 11.48 5.81
CA ASP A 81 -1.63 12.83 5.68
C ASP A 81 -0.17 12.80 5.22
N LEU A 82 0.57 11.74 5.58
CA LEU A 82 1.92 11.52 5.08
C LEU A 82 1.93 11.37 3.55
N LEU A 83 0.93 10.70 2.96
CA LEU A 83 0.84 10.57 1.51
C LEU A 83 0.53 11.91 0.84
N LYS A 84 -0.34 12.73 1.45
CA LYS A 84 -0.61 14.10 0.99
C LYS A 84 0.67 14.95 1.01
N LYS A 85 1.48 14.86 2.08
CA LYS A 85 2.77 15.55 2.20
C LYS A 85 3.80 15.07 1.18
N LEU A 86 3.83 13.77 0.88
CA LEU A 86 4.73 13.20 -0.12
C LEU A 86 4.31 13.54 -1.56
N ARG A 87 3.02 13.83 -1.80
CA ARG A 87 2.45 14.12 -3.13
C ARG A 87 1.41 15.26 -3.11
N PRO A 88 1.78 16.50 -2.74
CA PRO A 88 0.83 17.60 -2.57
C PRO A 88 0.03 17.89 -3.85
N LYS A 89 0.69 17.89 -5.01
CA LYS A 89 0.06 18.14 -6.33
C LYS A 89 -1.03 17.13 -6.75
N PHE A 90 -1.08 15.95 -6.13
CA PHE A 90 -2.05 14.90 -6.48
C PHE A 90 -3.32 14.96 -5.64
N PHE A 91 -3.26 15.62 -4.48
CA PHE A 91 -4.35 15.65 -3.50
C PHE A 91 -4.85 17.08 -3.20
N ASP A 92 -4.10 18.11 -3.58
CA ASP A 92 -4.56 19.51 -3.58
C ASP A 92 -5.38 19.77 -4.86
N LYS A 93 -6.66 19.43 -4.86
CA LYS A 93 -7.67 19.96 -5.79
C LYS A 93 -8.99 20.22 -5.09
#